data_AF-A0A7K4YDD7-F1
#
_entry.id   AF-A0A7K4YDD7-F1
#
_cell.length_a   1.000
_cell.length_b   1.000
_cell.length_c   1.000
_cell.angle_alpha   90.00
_cell.angle_beta   90.00
_cell.angle_gamma   90.00
#
_symmetry.space_group_name_H-M   'P 1'
#
loop_
_entity.id
_entity.type
_entity.pdbx_description
1 polymer ?
#
loop_
_entity_poly.entity_id
_entity_poly.type
_entity_poly.pdbx_seq_one_letter_code
_entity_poly.pdbx_strand_id
1 'polypeptide(L)'
;QGNIRVFCRVRPLLPEEEERQKGLEHLHFPPDDNKTLVLCRPEESHVGRERRGDVRYNFTFDRVFPPSASQQEIFEEIALLVQVGDPKPPR
;
A
#
# COMPACT_ATOMS: atom_id res chain seq x y z
N GLN A 1 5.80 14.40 21.45
CA GLN A 1 5.65 14.20 20.00
C GLN A 1 4.66 13.07 19.81
N GLY A 2 3.48 13.35 19.27
CA GLY A 2 2.51 12.30 18.92
C GLY A 2 2.92 11.70 17.59
N ASN A 3 3.21 10.40 17.57
CA ASN A 3 3.56 9.71 16.34
C ASN A 3 2.30 9.57 15.48
N ILE A 4 2.22 10.32 14.38
CA ILE A 4 1.23 10.09 13.33
C ILE A 4 1.61 8.78 12.67
N ARG A 5 0.68 7.81 12.64
CA ARG A 5 0.85 6.59 11.86
C ARG A 5 0.17 6.75 10.50
N VAL A 6 0.81 6.27 9.43
CA VAL A 6 0.31 6.28 8.06
C VAL A 6 0.28 4.84 7.54
N PHE A 7 -0.91 4.37 7.21
CA PHE A 7 -1.15 3.05 6.62
C PHE A 7 -1.45 3.20 5.14
N CYS A 8 -0.86 2.32 4.32
CA CYS A 8 -1.22 2.19 2.92
C CYS A 8 -2.00 0.88 2.70
N ARG A 9 -3.12 0.95 1.99
CA ARG A 9 -3.87 -0.25 1.57
C ARG A 9 -4.08 -0.19 0.07
N VAL A 10 -3.59 -1.19 -0.63
CA VAL A 10 -3.88 -1.38 -2.06
C VAL A 10 -5.14 -2.21 -2.18
N ARG A 11 -6.12 -1.74 -2.98
CA ARG A 11 -7.36 -2.49 -3.21
C ARG A 11 -7.15 -3.63 -4.21
N PRO A 12 -7.91 -4.73 -4.10
CA PRO A 12 -8.09 -5.65 -5.21
C PRO A 12 -8.60 -4.93 -6.47
N LEU A 13 -8.22 -5.48 -7.63
CA LEU A 13 -8.86 -5.12 -8.89
C LEU A 13 -10.26 -5.71 -8.93
N LEU A 14 -11.18 -4.96 -9.54
CA LEU A 14 -12.49 -5.47 -9.89
C LEU A 14 -12.38 -6.31 -11.17
N PRO A 15 -13.29 -7.28 -11.40
CA PRO A 15 -13.27 -8.11 -12.60
C PRO A 15 -13.20 -7.28 -13.90
N GLU A 16 -13.95 -6.19 -13.98
CA GLU A 16 -14.00 -5.31 -15.16
C GLU A 16 -12.69 -4.52 -15.38
N GLU A 17 -11.84 -4.44 -14.37
CA GLU A 17 -10.53 -3.78 -14.45
C GLU A 17 -9.44 -4.76 -14.85
N GLU A 18 -9.54 -6.02 -14.41
CA GLU A 18 -8.65 -7.09 -14.86
C GLU A 18 -8.77 -7.35 -16.37
N GLU A 19 -9.96 -7.19 -16.94
CA GLU A 19 -10.15 -7.29 -18.40
C GLU A 19 -9.53 -6.12 -19.17
N ARG A 20 -9.47 -4.93 -18.56
CA ARG A 20 -9.03 -3.68 -19.22
C ARG A 20 -7.55 -3.37 -19.01
N GLN A 21 -6.94 -3.89 -17.94
CA GLN A 21 -5.56 -3.60 -17.54
C GLN A 21 -4.76 -4.88 -17.31
N LYS A 22 -3.45 -4.83 -17.52
CA LYS A 22 -2.52 -5.95 -17.26
C LYS A 22 -2.26 -6.18 -15.77
N GLY A 23 -3.30 -6.18 -14.95
CA GLY A 23 -3.18 -6.36 -13.51
C GLY A 23 -2.38 -5.26 -12.80
N LEU A 24 -1.78 -5.64 -11.67
CA LEU A 24 -1.04 -4.75 -10.76
C LEU A 24 0.49 -4.87 -10.92
N GLU A 25 1.00 -5.26 -12.10
CA GLU A 25 2.44 -5.47 -12.35
C GLU A 25 3.32 -4.25 -12.06
N HIS A 26 2.73 -3.04 -12.08
CA HIS A 26 3.38 -1.79 -11.75
C HIS A 26 3.56 -1.56 -10.24
N LEU A 27 2.99 -2.41 -9.38
CA LEU A 27 3.15 -2.33 -7.93
C LEU A 27 3.94 -3.55 -7.44
N HIS A 28 5.00 -3.30 -6.67
CA HIS A 28 5.78 -4.34 -6.02
C HIS A 28 5.76 -4.19 -4.50
N PHE A 29 5.58 -5.33 -3.84
CA PHE A 29 5.58 -5.49 -2.40
C PHE A 29 6.78 -6.37 -2.03
N PRO A 30 7.82 -5.84 -1.38
CA PRO A 30 8.95 -6.66 -0.95
C PRO A 30 8.49 -7.68 0.11
N PRO A 31 8.82 -8.98 -0.02
CA PRO A 31 8.32 -10.02 0.89
C PRO A 31 8.82 -9.84 2.33
N ASP A 32 10.02 -9.28 2.49
CA ASP A 32 10.67 -9.06 3.79
C ASP A 32 10.45 -7.64 4.36
N ASP A 33 9.68 -6.79 3.66
CA ASP A 33 9.42 -5.42 4.09
C ASP A 33 7.95 -5.03 3.87
N ASN A 34 7.19 -5.09 4.96
CA ASN A 34 5.77 -4.73 4.98
C ASN A 34 5.53 -3.21 5.11
N LYS A 35 6.56 -2.37 4.97
CA LYS A 35 6.45 -0.89 5.05
C LYS A 35 6.65 -0.21 3.71
N THR A 36 7.17 -0.93 2.73
CA THR A 36 7.57 -0.36 1.44
C THR A 36 6.60 -0.76 0.33
N LEU A 37 6.22 0.22 -0.48
CA LEU A 37 5.52 0.03 -1.75
C LEU A 37 6.37 0.62 -2.87
N VAL A 38 6.64 -0.18 -3.90
CA VAL A 38 7.37 0.29 -5.09
C VAL A 38 6.41 0.42 -6.27
N LEU A 39 6.34 1.60 -6.87
CA LEU A 39 5.58 1.87 -8.09
C LEU A 39 6.54 1.97 -9.27
N CYS A 40 6.38 1.10 -10.26
CA CYS A 40 7.12 1.12 -11.52
C CYS A 40 6.26 1.77 -12.62
N ARG A 41 6.76 2.82 -13.25
CA ARG A 41 6.11 3.46 -14.40
C ARG A 41 6.99 3.31 -15.63
N PRO A 42 6.49 2.77 -16.75
CA PRO A 42 7.24 2.77 -18.00
C PRO A 42 7.46 4.22 -18.45
N GLU A 43 8.70 4.57 -18.80
CA GLU A 43 9.05 5.90 -19.29
C GLU A 43 8.60 6.03 -20.76
N GLU A 44 7.64 6.92 -21.04
CA GLU A 44 7.24 7.25 -22.41
C GLU A 44 8.25 8.26 -22.98
N SER A 45 9.22 7.78 -23.75
CA SER A 45 10.22 8.64 -24.38
C SER A 45 9.58 9.47 -25.51
N HIS A 46 9.22 10.72 -25.23
CA HIS A 46 8.71 11.68 -26.25
C HIS A 46 9.82 12.32 -27.10
N VAL A 47 11.08 12.04 -26.79
CA VAL A 47 12.26 12.53 -27.52
C VAL A 47 13.07 11.30 -27.86
N GLY A 48 13.35 11.06 -29.15
CA GLY A 48 13.94 9.82 -29.70
C GLY A 48 15.35 9.42 -29.22
N ARG A 49 15.63 9.53 -27.92
CA ARG A 49 16.74 8.89 -27.22
C ARG A 49 16.25 7.57 -26.62
N GLU A 50 17.12 6.58 -26.67
CA GLU A 50 16.87 5.21 -26.21
C GLU A 50 16.07 5.13 -24.91
N ARG A 51 15.17 4.14 -24.85
CA ARG A 51 14.36 3.80 -23.68
C ARG A 51 15.25 3.69 -22.44
N ARG A 52 15.24 4.71 -21.57
CA ARG A 52 15.68 4.52 -20.19
C ARG A 52 14.60 3.68 -19.51
N GLY A 53 15.00 2.62 -18.81
CA GLY A 53 14.08 1.62 -18.26
C GLY A 53 13.05 2.19 -17.28
N ASP A 54 12.18 1.34 -16.74
CA ASP A 54 11.06 1.74 -15.89
C ASP A 54 11.50 2.65 -14.72
N VAL A 55 10.78 3.77 -14.55
CA VAL A 55 10.96 4.70 -13.43
C VAL A 55 10.36 4.08 -12.17
N ARG A 56 11.15 3.99 -11.10
CA ARG A 56 10.74 3.40 -9.82
C ARG A 56 10.53 4.47 -8.75
N TYR A 57 9.38 4.44 -8.08
CA TYR A 57 9.06 5.29 -6.93
C TYR A 57 8.93 4.41 -5.68
N ASN A 58 9.74 4.69 -4.66
CA ASN A 58 9.69 3.97 -3.38
C ASN A 58 8.91 4.81 -2.36
N PHE A 59 7.87 4.23 -1.78
CA PHE A 59 7.09 4.82 -0.70
C PHE A 59 7.26 4.01 0.57
N THR A 60 7.37 4.69 1.72
CA THR A 60 7.53 4.07 3.04
C THR A 60 6.42 4.52 3.98
N PHE A 61 5.82 3.56 4.68
CA PHE A 61 4.67 3.72 5.57
C PHE A 61 4.90 3.01 6.91
N ASP A 62 3.98 3.12 7.86
CA ASP A 62 4.02 2.29 9.07
C ASP A 62 3.72 0.83 8.75
N ARG A 63 2.81 0.59 7.79
CA ARG A 63 2.52 -0.71 7.18
C ARG A 63 1.81 -0.53 5.83
N VAL A 64 2.09 -1.43 4.89
CA VAL A 64 1.48 -1.56 3.57
C VAL A 64 0.71 -2.87 3.52
N PHE A 65 -0.58 -2.79 3.21
CA PHE A 65 -1.47 -3.93 3.02
C PHE A 65 -1.62 -4.22 1.53
N PRO A 66 -1.20 -5.40 1.05
CA PRO A 66 -1.38 -5.79 -0.35
C PRO A 66 -2.86 -6.02 -0.67
N PRO A 67 -3.22 -6.17 -1.96
CA PRO A 67 -4.60 -6.45 -2.38
C PRO A 67 -5.23 -7.67 -1.69
N SER A 68 -4.42 -8.69 -1.35
CA SER A 68 -4.87 -9.89 -0.66
C SER A 68 -5.18 -9.71 0.83
N ALA A 69 -4.86 -8.56 1.42
CA ALA A 69 -5.06 -8.31 2.85
C ALA A 69 -6.56 -8.26 3.19
N SER A 70 -6.93 -9.01 4.23
CA SER A 70 -8.32 -9.07 4.70
C SER A 70 -8.67 -7.86 5.57
N GLN A 71 -9.97 -7.57 5.70
CA GLN A 71 -10.45 -6.54 6.63
C GLN A 71 -10.09 -6.88 8.08
N GLN A 72 -10.08 -8.16 8.45
CA GLN A 72 -9.72 -8.60 9.78
C GLN A 72 -8.26 -8.29 10.09
N GLU A 73 -7.34 -8.62 9.19
CA GLU A 73 -5.90 -8.33 9.35
C GLU A 73 -5.64 -6.83 9.52
N ILE A 74 -6.31 -6.00 8.69
CA ILE A 74 -6.20 -4.55 8.77
C ILE A 74 -6.76 -4.03 10.10
N PHE A 75 -7.90 -4.56 10.54
CA PHE A 75 -8.52 -4.18 11.80
C PHE A 75 -7.63 -4.50 12.99
N GLU A 76 -7.06 -5.71 13.06
CA GLU A 76 -6.19 -6.14 14.14
C GLU A 76 -4.96 -5.23 14.29
N GLU A 77 -4.33 -4.84 13.17
CA GLU A 77 -3.21 -3.89 13.20
C GLU A 77 -3.60 -2.49 13.70
N ILE A 78 -4.75 -1.97 13.26
CA ILE A 78 -5.18 -0.61 13.61
C ILE A 78 -5.73 -0.58 15.05
N ALA A 79 -6.39 -1.63 15.50
CA ALA A 79 -6.99 -1.73 16.84
C ALA A 79 -5.94 -1.60 17.96
N LEU A 80 -4.70 -2.04 17.72
CA LEU A 80 -3.57 -1.85 18.66
C LEU A 80 -3.31 -0.38 18.99
N LEU A 81 -3.74 0.57 18.15
CA LEU A 81 -3.60 2.00 18.41
C LEU A 81 -4.72 2.60 19.25
N VAL A 82 -5.85 1.90 19.40
CA VAL A 82 -7.09 2.47 19.97
C VAL A 82 -7.19 2.20 21.48
N GLN A 83 -6.12 1.75 22.15
CA GLN A 83 -6.10 1.46 23.59
C GLN A 83 -6.00 2.72 24.50
N VAL A 84 -6.73 3.78 24.20
CA VAL A 84 -7.00 4.87 25.15
C VAL A 84 -8.51 4.98 25.34
N GLY A 85 -9.00 4.16 26.26
CA GLY A 85 -10.39 4.17 26.69
C GLY A 85 -10.60 3.14 27.78
N ASP A 86 -9.96 3.31 28.94
CA ASP A 86 -10.40 2.63 30.15
C ASP A 86 -11.92 2.85 30.31
N PRO A 87 -12.72 1.79 30.48
CA PRO A 87 -14.13 1.97 30.78
C PRO A 87 -14.23 2.71 32.12
N LYS A 88 -14.75 3.94 32.07
CA LYS A 88 -15.02 4.74 33.27
C LYS A 88 -15.99 3.96 34.15
N PRO A 89 -15.68 3.70 35.44
CA PRO A 89 -16.60 2.97 36.30
C PRO A 89 -17.92 3.74 36.43
N PRO A 90 -19.06 3.03 36.47
CA PRO A 90 -20.36 3.65 36.66
C PRO A 90 -20.41 4.36 38.02
N ARG A 91 -21.06 5.53 38.06
CA ARG A 91 -21.34 6.25 39.31
C ARG A 91 -22.38 5.51 40.14
#